data_AF-A0AA97EBR9-F1
#
_entry.id   AF-A0AA97EBR9-F1
#
_cell.length_a   1.000
_cell.length_b   1.000
_cell.length_c   1.000
_cell.angle_alpha   90.00
_cell.angle_beta   90.00
_cell.angle_gamma   90.00
#
_symmetry.space_group_name_H-M   'P 1'
#
loop_
_entity.id
_entity.type
_entity.pdbx_description
1 polymer ?
#
loop_
_entity_poly.entity_id
_entity_poly.type
_entity_poly.pdbx_seq_one_letter_code
_entity_poly.pdbx_strand_id
1 'polypeptide(L)'
;MLLDALESVSFTLATLGETLLELLGVLCIFTGIFATARLAIKILRHRQRVVLPFIQIRLKFGLWLALALEFQLGADILSTAIAPTNEALIRLSVIAVIRTFLNYFLNKEIEAQLEFRERAIAHNYPPLFLLDSPTEFMEIPQDDAKPHSSHP
;
A
#
# COMPACT_ATOMS: atom_id res chain seq x y z
N MET A 1 -20.71 -13.56 -41.20
CA MET A 1 -19.45 -14.33 -41.17
C MET A 1 -18.27 -13.51 -40.66
N LEU A 2 -17.85 -12.42 -41.33
CA LEU A 2 -16.67 -11.65 -40.89
C LEU A 2 -16.92 -10.86 -39.59
N LEU A 3 -18.13 -10.30 -39.42
CA LEU A 3 -18.54 -9.62 -38.19
C LEU A 3 -18.66 -10.60 -37.00
N ASP A 4 -19.29 -11.76 -37.20
CA ASP A 4 -19.41 -12.80 -36.15
C ASP A 4 -18.03 -13.35 -35.72
N ALA A 5 -17.09 -13.45 -36.67
CA ALA A 5 -15.71 -13.83 -36.38
C ALA A 5 -14.98 -12.76 -35.55
N LEU A 6 -15.21 -11.47 -35.82
CA LEU A 6 -14.63 -10.38 -35.04
C LEU A 6 -15.22 -10.30 -33.62
N GLU A 7 -16.54 -10.50 -33.49
CA GLU A 7 -17.22 -10.50 -32.19
C GLU A 7 -16.75 -11.65 -31.29
N SER A 8 -16.63 -12.86 -31.84
CA SER A 8 -16.12 -14.03 -31.11
C SER A 8 -14.65 -13.87 -30.69
N VAL A 9 -13.80 -13.27 -31.55
CA VAL A 9 -12.40 -12.97 -31.20
C VAL A 9 -12.31 -11.93 -30.08
N SER A 10 -13.09 -10.85 -30.16
CA SER A 10 -13.13 -9.81 -29.12
C SER A 10 -13.56 -10.38 -27.77
N PHE A 11 -14.62 -11.19 -27.76
CA PHE A 11 -15.11 -11.83 -26.54
C PHE A 11 -14.07 -12.78 -25.94
N THR A 12 -13.43 -13.62 -26.78
CA THR A 12 -12.39 -14.57 -26.33
C THR A 12 -11.17 -13.86 -25.74
N LEU A 13 -10.70 -12.80 -26.39
CA LEU A 13 -9.56 -12.02 -25.90
C LEU A 13 -9.87 -11.33 -24.57
N ALA A 14 -11.07 -10.76 -24.43
CA ALA A 14 -11.50 -10.14 -23.19
C ALA A 14 -11.60 -11.16 -22.05
N THR A 15 -12.23 -12.31 -22.26
CA THR A 15 -12.34 -13.37 -21.25
C THR A 15 -10.97 -13.91 -20.83
N LEU A 16 -10.06 -14.11 -21.78
CA LEU A 16 -8.69 -14.54 -21.48
C LEU A 16 -7.92 -13.49 -20.67
N GLY A 17 -8.04 -12.22 -21.05
CA GLY A 17 -7.40 -11.12 -20.33
C GLY A 17 -7.97 -10.93 -18.92
N GLU A 18 -9.29 -11.05 -18.75
CA GLU A 18 -9.97 -10.96 -17.46
C GLU A 18 -9.44 -12.06 -16.52
N THR A 19 -9.45 -13.30 -17.00
CA THR A 19 -8.93 -14.46 -16.25
C THR A 19 -7.45 -14.30 -15.87
N LEU A 20 -6.63 -13.76 -16.79
CA LEU A 20 -5.21 -13.53 -16.53
C LEU A 20 -5.00 -12.47 -15.46
N LEU A 21 -5.74 -11.36 -15.53
CA LEU A 21 -5.66 -10.27 -14.56
C LEU A 21 -6.17 -10.71 -13.18
N GLU A 22 -7.25 -11.48 -13.12
CA GLU A 22 -7.71 -12.10 -11.87
C GLU A 22 -6.64 -13.00 -11.26
N LEU A 23 -6.03 -13.87 -12.08
CA LEU A 23 -4.96 -14.76 -11.64
C LEU A 23 -3.75 -14.00 -11.10
N LEU A 24 -3.33 -12.93 -11.78
CA LEU A 24 -2.24 -12.07 -11.33
C LEU A 24 -2.58 -11.38 -10.00
N GLY A 25 -3.80 -10.88 -9.85
CA GLY A 25 -4.28 -10.31 -8.59
C GLY A 25 -4.22 -11.32 -7.45
N VAL A 26 -4.72 -12.54 -7.66
CA VAL A 26 -4.67 -13.63 -6.69
C VAL A 26 -3.22 -13.98 -6.33
N LEU A 27 -2.35 -14.15 -7.32
CA LEU A 27 -0.93 -14.44 -7.10
C LEU A 27 -0.24 -13.34 -6.29
N CYS A 28 -0.57 -12.08 -6.57
CA CYS A 28 -0.05 -10.91 -5.87
C CYS A 28 -0.43 -10.90 -4.38
N ILE A 29 -1.67 -11.29 -4.05
CA ILE A 29 -2.12 -11.45 -2.66
C ILE A 29 -1.30 -12.56 -1.97
N PHE A 30 -1.14 -13.71 -2.62
CA PHE A 30 -0.36 -14.82 -2.04
C PHE A 30 1.11 -14.46 -1.81
N THR A 31 1.76 -13.80 -2.78
CA THR A 31 3.13 -13.32 -2.62
C THR A 31 3.24 -12.29 -1.50
N GLY A 32 2.24 -11.41 -1.38
CA GLY A 32 2.16 -10.43 -0.30
C GLY A 32 2.03 -11.05 1.09
N ILE A 33 1.14 -12.04 1.24
CA ILE A 33 0.99 -12.82 2.48
C ILE A 33 2.32 -13.47 2.84
N PHE A 34 2.97 -14.13 1.89
CA PHE A 34 4.21 -14.86 2.13
C PHE A 34 5.39 -13.94 2.47
N ALA A 35 5.54 -12.81 1.75
CA ALA A 35 6.56 -11.81 2.04
C ALA A 35 6.35 -11.20 3.43
N THR A 36 5.10 -10.91 3.79
CA THR A 36 4.72 -10.34 5.09
C THR A 36 4.94 -11.34 6.22
N ALA A 37 4.57 -12.60 6.03
CA ALA A 37 4.79 -13.68 7.00
C ALA A 37 6.28 -13.90 7.27
N ARG A 38 7.12 -13.92 6.22
CA ARG A 38 8.58 -13.99 6.37
C ARG A 38 9.14 -12.84 7.19
N LEU A 39 8.67 -11.62 6.96
CA LEU A 39 9.08 -10.45 7.74
C LEU A 39 8.64 -10.58 9.21
N ALA A 40 7.39 -10.97 9.45
CA ALA A 40 6.85 -11.19 10.78
C ALA A 40 7.65 -12.26 11.57
N ILE A 41 7.97 -13.40 10.94
CA ILE A 41 8.78 -14.46 11.54
C ILE A 41 10.19 -13.96 11.86
N LYS A 42 10.81 -13.18 10.95
CA LYS A 42 12.15 -12.63 11.17
C LYS A 42 12.18 -11.68 12.37
N ILE A 43 11.17 -10.82 12.49
CA ILE A 43 11.02 -9.89 13.61
C ILE A 43 10.80 -10.66 14.93
N LEU A 44 9.89 -11.65 14.92
CA LEU A 44 9.56 -12.45 16.10
C LEU A 44 10.77 -13.26 16.59
N ARG A 45 11.57 -13.83 15.67
CA ARG A 45 12.81 -14.54 16.01
C ARG A 45 13.86 -13.64 16.65
N HIS A 46 13.87 -12.34 16.34
CA HIS A 46 14.93 -11.44 16.82
C HIS A 46 14.66 -10.77 18.18
N ARG A 47 13.54 -11.10 18.84
CA ARG A 47 13.19 -10.69 20.23
C ARG A 47 13.38 -9.20 20.56
N GLN A 48 13.44 -8.31 19.57
CA GLN A 48 13.53 -6.88 19.82
C GLN A 48 12.14 -6.37 20.22
N ARG A 49 12.06 -5.88 21.46
CA ARG A 49 10.90 -5.18 22.03
C ARG A 49 10.77 -3.80 21.41
N VAL A 50 10.35 -3.74 20.16
CA VAL A 50 10.01 -2.47 19.52
C VAL A 50 8.54 -2.55 19.14
N VAL A 51 7.78 -1.48 19.40
CA VAL A 51 6.36 -1.34 19.04
C VAL A 51 6.20 -0.95 17.56
N LEU A 52 7.33 -0.68 16.88
CA LEU A 52 7.47 -0.35 15.46
C LEU A 52 7.32 -1.48 14.39
N PRO A 53 7.27 -2.81 14.68
CA PRO A 53 7.24 -3.83 13.64
C PRO A 53 5.87 -4.00 12.99
N PHE A 54 4.79 -3.67 13.71
CA PHE A 54 3.43 -3.86 13.18
C PHE A 54 3.18 -2.95 11.98
N ILE A 55 3.68 -1.72 12.02
CA ILE A 55 3.49 -0.77 10.93
C ILE A 55 4.22 -1.20 9.66
N GLN A 56 5.46 -1.67 9.75
CA GLN A 56 6.20 -2.13 8.58
C GLN A 56 5.56 -3.36 7.93
N ILE A 57 5.01 -4.27 8.74
CA ILE A 57 4.24 -5.43 8.27
C ILE A 57 2.98 -4.96 7.54
N ARG A 58 2.22 -4.03 8.13
CA ARG A 58 1.01 -3.45 7.53
C ARG A 58 1.30 -2.71 6.22
N LEU A 59 2.37 -1.92 6.19
CA LEU A 59 2.77 -1.15 5.00
C LEU A 59 3.13 -2.08 3.85
N LYS A 60 3.97 -3.10 4.09
CA LYS A 60 4.34 -4.07 3.05
C LYS A 60 3.14 -4.86 2.55
N PHE A 61 2.30 -5.35 3.46
CA PHE A 61 1.09 -6.07 3.07
C PHE A 61 0.14 -5.18 2.28
N GLY A 62 -0.05 -3.93 2.72
CA GLY A 62 -0.88 -2.93 2.04
C GLY A 62 -0.42 -2.66 0.61
N LEU A 63 0.89 -2.61 0.35
CA LEU A 63 1.44 -2.45 -0.99
C LEU A 63 1.09 -3.62 -1.92
N TRP A 64 1.23 -4.86 -1.45
CA TRP A 64 0.85 -6.05 -2.22
C TRP A 64 -0.65 -6.11 -2.48
N LEU A 65 -1.48 -5.72 -1.50
CA LEU A 65 -2.92 -5.61 -1.69
C LEU A 65 -3.28 -4.53 -2.71
N ALA A 66 -2.64 -3.36 -2.66
CA ALA A 66 -2.87 -2.29 -3.62
C ALA A 66 -2.56 -2.74 -5.06
N LEU A 67 -1.45 -3.46 -5.25
CA LEU A 67 -1.08 -4.02 -6.54
C LEU A 67 -2.08 -5.10 -7.03
N ALA A 68 -2.55 -5.97 -6.14
CA ALA A 68 -3.58 -6.96 -6.48
C ALA A 68 -4.89 -6.30 -6.93
N LEU A 69 -5.29 -5.22 -6.24
CA LEU A 69 -6.49 -4.46 -6.57
C LEU A 69 -6.38 -3.77 -7.93
N GLU A 70 -5.19 -3.34 -8.35
CA GLU A 70 -4.97 -2.78 -9.69
C GLU A 70 -5.21 -3.81 -10.79
N PHE A 71 -4.78 -5.06 -10.59
CA PHE A 71 -5.07 -6.14 -11.54
C PHE A 71 -6.55 -6.49 -11.56
N GLN A 72 -7.21 -6.57 -10.40
CA GLN A 72 -8.66 -6.82 -10.33
C GLN A 72 -9.48 -5.70 -10.99
N LEU A 73 -9.08 -4.44 -10.78
CA LEU A 73 -9.69 -3.30 -11.46
C LEU A 73 -9.53 -3.41 -12.98
N GLY A 74 -8.35 -3.82 -13.45
CA GLY A 74 -8.10 -4.07 -14.87
C GLY A 74 -9.01 -5.17 -15.44
N ALA A 75 -9.21 -6.25 -14.69
CA ALA A 75 -10.13 -7.34 -15.06
C ALA A 75 -11.57 -6.83 -15.19
N ASP A 76 -12.04 -6.05 -14.21
CA ASP A 76 -13.37 -5.44 -14.24
C ASP A 76 -13.55 -4.43 -15.39
N ILE A 77 -12.52 -3.62 -15.70
CA ILE A 77 -12.52 -2.71 -16.86
C ILE A 77 -12.62 -3.50 -18.18
N LEU A 78 -11.88 -4.60 -18.29
CA LEU A 78 -11.88 -5.43 -19.49
C LEU A 78 -13.25 -6.12 -19.68
N SER A 79 -13.84 -6.62 -18.60
CA SER A 79 -15.18 -7.22 -18.61
C SER A 79 -16.26 -6.21 -19.00
N THR A 80 -16.18 -4.98 -18.46
CA THR A 80 -17.12 -3.91 -18.81
C THR A 80 -16.96 -3.36 -20.23
N ALA A 81 -15.76 -3.42 -20.81
CA ALA A 81 -15.51 -2.96 -22.17
C ALA A 81 -16.27 -3.79 -23.22
N ILE A 82 -16.49 -5.09 -22.96
CA ILE A 82 -17.24 -5.98 -23.87
C ILE A 82 -18.73 -6.10 -23.52
N ALA A 83 -19.10 -5.94 -22.25
CA ALA A 83 -20.48 -6.02 -21.79
C ALA A 83 -20.72 -5.02 -20.62
N PRO A 84 -20.99 -3.74 -20.92
CA PRO A 84 -21.18 -2.75 -19.88
C PRO A 84 -22.49 -3.02 -19.11
N THR A 85 -22.36 -3.55 -17.89
CA THR A 85 -23.49 -3.72 -16.96
C THR A 85 -23.40 -2.68 -15.83
N ASN A 86 -24.55 -2.23 -15.34
CA ASN A 86 -24.61 -1.29 -14.21
C ASN A 86 -23.96 -1.86 -12.93
N GLU A 87 -23.99 -3.17 -12.76
CA GLU A 87 -23.44 -3.88 -11.62
C GLU A 87 -21.91 -3.82 -11.61
N ALA A 88 -21.29 -3.93 -12.77
CA ALA A 88 -19.84 -3.83 -12.91
C ALA A 88 -19.31 -2.42 -12.65
N LEU A 89 -20.08 -1.37 -13.01
CA LEU A 89 -19.76 0.01 -12.64
C LEU A 89 -19.77 0.24 -11.12
N ILE A 90 -20.69 -0.42 -10.40
CA ILE A 90 -20.75 -0.34 -8.93
C ILE A 90 -19.54 -1.04 -8.31
N ARG A 91 -19.17 -2.24 -8.79
CA ARG A 91 -17.97 -2.97 -8.33
C ARG A 91 -16.70 -2.14 -8.50
N LEU A 92 -16.55 -1.51 -9.67
CA LEU A 92 -15.44 -0.62 -9.99
C LEU A 92 -15.35 0.57 -9.00
N SER A 93 -16.50 1.17 -8.69
CA SER A 93 -16.59 2.31 -7.77
C SER A 93 -16.19 1.92 -6.35
N VAL A 94 -16.61 0.74 -5.86
CA VAL A 94 -16.23 0.23 -4.54
C VAL A 94 -14.72 -0.02 -4.45
N ILE A 95 -14.13 -0.66 -5.47
CA ILE A 95 -12.68 -0.91 -5.53
C ILE A 95 -11.90 0.40 -5.52
N ALA A 96 -12.32 1.39 -6.31
CA ALA A 96 -11.69 2.71 -6.34
C ALA A 96 -11.71 3.39 -4.97
N VAL A 97 -12.84 3.32 -4.25
CA VAL A 97 -12.96 3.87 -2.88
C VAL A 97 -12.02 3.15 -1.91
N ILE A 98 -11.99 1.81 -1.93
CA ILE A 98 -11.10 1.01 -1.07
C ILE A 98 -9.63 1.38 -1.33
N ARG A 99 -9.25 1.49 -2.61
CA ARG A 99 -7.90 1.88 -3.01
C ARG A 99 -7.54 3.28 -2.50
N THR A 100 -8.42 4.26 -2.67
CA THR A 100 -8.20 5.62 -2.16
C THR A 100 -8.05 5.63 -0.65
N PHE A 101 -8.89 4.89 0.08
CA PHE A 101 -8.82 4.82 1.53
C PHE A 101 -7.51 4.17 1.99
N LEU A 102 -7.17 2.98 1.46
CA LEU A 102 -5.93 2.29 1.81
C LEU A 102 -4.68 3.13 1.50
N ASN A 103 -4.61 3.70 0.29
CA ASN A 103 -3.47 4.51 -0.14
C ASN A 103 -3.37 5.82 0.68
N TYR A 104 -4.50 6.43 1.03
CA TYR A 104 -4.53 7.62 1.90
C TYR A 104 -3.96 7.31 3.29
N PHE A 105 -4.41 6.22 3.93
CA PHE A 105 -3.88 5.82 5.24
C PHE A 105 -2.40 5.45 5.16
N LEU A 106 -1.99 4.76 4.08
CA LEU A 106 -0.60 4.40 3.84
C LEU A 106 0.29 5.65 3.70
N ASN A 107 -0.12 6.60 2.87
CA ASN A 107 0.62 7.85 2.67
C ASN A 107 0.69 8.68 3.95
N LYS A 108 -0.42 8.78 4.69
CA LYS A 108 -0.44 9.48 5.99
C LYS A 108 0.55 8.87 6.99
N GLU A 109 0.64 7.54 7.03
CA GLU A 109 1.60 6.84 7.90
C GLU A 109 3.05 7.07 7.46
N ILE A 110 3.32 7.05 6.15
CA ILE A 110 4.64 7.35 5.58
C ILE A 110 5.06 8.79 5.89
N GLU A 111 4.15 9.74 5.72
CA GLU A 111 4.38 11.17 6.02
C GLU A 111 4.73 11.36 7.49
N ALA A 112 3.99 10.72 8.41
CA ALA A 112 4.30 10.76 9.84
C ALA A 112 5.70 10.21 10.13
N GLN A 113 6.10 9.10 9.50
CA GLN A 113 7.44 8.52 9.65
C GLN A 113 8.53 9.43 9.08
N LEU A 114 8.28 10.09 7.94
CA LEU A 114 9.21 11.01 7.30
C LEU A 114 9.41 12.28 8.13
N GLU A 115 8.33 12.89 8.62
CA GLU A 115 8.40 14.05 9.51
C GLU A 115 9.20 13.73 10.77
N PHE A 116 8.96 12.56 11.39
CA PHE A 116 9.74 12.13 12.54
C PHE A 116 11.23 11.99 12.19
N ARG A 117 11.55 11.46 11.01
CA ARG A 117 12.95 11.29 10.56
C ARG A 117 13.61 12.63 10.21
N GLU A 118 12.86 13.57 9.64
CA GLU A 118 13.36 14.90 9.29
C GLU A 118 13.60 15.74 10.55
N ARG A 119 12.70 15.70 11.53
CA ARG A 119 12.92 16.29 12.86
C ARG A 119 14.11 15.64 13.56
N ALA A 120 14.27 14.33 13.44
CA ALA A 120 15.43 13.61 13.97
C ALA A 120 16.77 14.18 13.42
N ILE A 121 16.81 14.44 12.11
CA ILE A 121 18.01 14.95 11.41
C ILE A 121 18.22 16.44 11.70
N ALA A 122 17.16 17.26 11.64
CA ALA A 122 17.24 18.72 11.81
C ALA A 122 17.72 19.14 13.20
N HIS A 123 17.40 18.34 14.23
CA HIS A 123 17.85 18.57 15.60
C HIS A 123 19.05 17.71 16.02
N ASN A 124 19.69 17.03 15.05
CA ASN A 124 20.87 16.18 15.29
C ASN A 124 20.65 15.13 16.40
N TYR A 125 19.45 14.54 16.45
CA TYR A 125 19.15 13.45 17.36
C TYR A 125 19.96 12.20 16.98
N PRO A 126 20.44 11.43 17.96
CA PRO A 126 21.12 10.18 17.69
C PRO A 126 20.21 9.23 16.89
N PRO A 127 20.73 8.46 15.92
CA PRO A 127 19.92 7.54 15.13
C PRO A 127 19.07 6.61 16.00
N LEU A 128 17.81 6.36 15.61
CA LEU A 128 16.79 5.64 16.41
C LEU A 128 17.22 4.30 17.01
N PHE A 129 18.24 3.64 16.46
CA PHE A 129 18.80 2.40 17.00
C PHE A 129 19.69 2.62 18.25
N LEU A 130 20.11 3.85 18.53
CA LEU A 130 20.82 4.26 19.75
C LEU A 130 19.88 4.64 20.90
N LEU A 131 18.58 4.84 20.63
CA LEU A 131 17.59 5.13 21.65
C LEU A 131 17.14 3.81 22.28
N ASP A 132 17.60 3.54 23.50
CA ASP A 132 17.40 2.25 24.18
C ASP A 132 15.99 2.14 24.79
N SER A 133 15.23 3.25 24.86
CA SER A 133 13.90 3.27 25.46
C SER A 133 12.90 4.23 24.79
N PRO A 134 11.60 3.87 24.69
CA PRO A 134 10.55 4.74 24.13
C PRO A 134 10.33 6.07 24.87
N THR A 135 10.73 6.16 26.14
CA THR A 135 10.56 7.34 26.99
C THR A 135 11.53 8.47 26.66
N GLU A 136 12.72 8.14 26.16
CA GLU A 136 13.73 9.11 25.73
C GLU A 136 13.23 9.96 24.55
N PHE A 137 12.29 9.43 23.76
CA PHE A 137 11.61 10.16 22.69
C PHE A 137 10.57 11.18 23.21
N MET A 138 9.98 10.90 24.37
CA MET A 138 8.92 11.71 24.98
C MET A 138 9.47 12.79 25.92
N GLU A 139 10.73 12.64 26.38
CA GLU A 139 11.49 13.66 27.11
C GLU A 139 12.14 14.71 26.21
N ILE A 140 12.15 14.51 24.89
CA ILE A 140 12.59 15.54 23.95
C ILE A 140 11.66 16.75 24.10
N PRO A 141 12.18 17.93 24.50
CA PRO A 141 11.36 19.12 24.64
C PRO A 141 10.66 19.40 23.30
N GLN A 142 9.32 19.37 23.29
CA GLN A 142 8.53 19.93 22.20
C GLN A 142 8.74 21.44 22.29
N ASP A 143 9.73 21.97 21.59
CA ASP A 143 10.04 23.40 21.63
C ASP A 143 8.87 24.17 20.98
N ASP A 144 8.14 24.87 21.84
CA ASP A 144 6.98 25.68 21.50
C ASP A 144 7.45 26.89 20.66
N ALA A 145 7.17 26.87 19.37
CA ALA A 145 7.01 28.06 18.53
C ALA A 145 8.08 29.17 18.66
N LYS A 146 9.08 29.17 17.78
CA LYS A 146 9.42 30.40 17.04
C LYS A 146 10.25 30.14 15.79
N PRO A 147 9.92 30.75 14.63
CA PRO A 147 10.87 30.86 13.55
C PRO A 147 12.00 31.78 14.04
N HIS A 148 13.19 31.24 14.25
CA HIS A 148 14.38 32.07 14.36
C HIS A 148 14.69 32.65 12.97
N SER A 149 14.01 33.74 12.67
CA SER A 149 14.52 34.78 11.79
C SER A 149 15.90 35.21 12.25
N SER A 150 16.67 35.68 11.28
CA SER A 150 17.98 36.31 11.35
C SER A 150 19.17 35.37 11.50
N HIS A 151 19.94 35.28 10.42
CA HIS A 151 21.26 35.89 10.46
C HIS A 151 21.58 36.57 9.11
N PRO A 152 22.44 37.62 9.13
CA PRO A 152 22.48 38.74 8.19
C PRO A 152 23.15 38.46 6.85
#